data_AF-A0A821G648-F1
#
_entry.id   AF-A0A821G648-F1
#
_cell.length_a   1.000
_cell.length_b   1.000
_cell.length_c   1.000
_cell.angle_alpha   90.00
_cell.angle_beta   90.00
_cell.angle_gamma   90.00
#
_symmetry.space_group_name_H-M   'P 1'
#
loop_
_entity.id
_entity.type
_entity.pdbx_description
1 polymer ?
#
loop_
_entity_poly.entity_id
_entity_poly.type
_entity_poly.pdbx_seq_one_letter_code
_entity_poly.pdbx_strand_id
1 'polypeptide(L)'
;MSNGSCLSKPNAQLETVNTLRGNTTNSTVIADALSSYISAITDSNTTLNSSYTLSVNEIDTILSNINNTNITKNTNDSILVVQQPNQGDNVIVLGASFTRGTDGEVVNNTNKERVTNSYLSTAAIINEESLDGVTSLNILIIDKPTTYENIDNSTNKTVASSVIVVAVQRNSSALTPMNISLYFQLLKRNQTIDRPEYFCSFYDTMNSSWNESGCTKPRYNPTFDRYECSCNHLTSFALVWLPKVPLTRYLNAQDIASLIFQSISILCFIAIIIHGLTIRVCNPMASLQARDLLPLISCAVTMILFIFYI
;
A
#
# COMPACT_ATOMS: atom_id res chain seq x y z
N MET A 1 -7.11 14.60 47.85
CA MET A 1 -7.28 15.17 46.49
C MET A 1 -5.96 15.00 45.78
N SER A 2 -5.84 13.94 44.98
CA SER A 2 -4.65 13.60 44.22
C SER A 2 -4.72 14.31 42.88
N ASN A 3 -3.75 15.21 42.62
CA ASN A 3 -3.56 15.83 41.31
C ASN A 3 -2.99 14.77 40.35
N GLY A 4 -3.88 14.07 39.65
CA GLY A 4 -3.51 13.34 38.44
C GLY A 4 -3.35 14.34 37.30
N SER A 5 -2.11 14.66 36.92
CA SER A 5 -1.85 15.47 35.74
C SER A 5 -2.18 14.63 34.50
N CYS A 6 -3.29 14.95 33.84
CA CYS A 6 -3.51 14.60 32.45
C CYS A 6 -2.48 15.34 31.60
N LEU A 7 -1.32 14.72 31.35
CA LEU A 7 -0.47 15.09 30.21
C LEU A 7 -1.30 14.91 28.95
N SER A 8 -1.56 16.01 28.24
CA SER A 8 -2.24 15.96 26.95
C SER A 8 -1.47 15.05 25.99
N LYS A 9 -2.13 14.03 25.42
CA LYS A 9 -1.57 13.05 24.45
C LYS A 9 -0.59 13.64 23.40
N PRO A 10 -0.75 14.87 22.87
CA PRO A 10 0.20 15.49 21.94
C PRO A 10 1.63 15.67 22.49
N ASN A 11 1.78 15.92 23.80
CA ASN A 11 3.10 16.14 24.42
C ASN A 11 3.90 14.84 24.51
N ALA A 12 3.24 13.70 24.74
CA ALA A 12 3.89 12.39 24.81
C ALA A 12 4.42 11.93 23.43
N GLN A 13 3.71 12.28 22.34
CA GLN A 13 4.15 12.00 20.96
C GLN A 13 5.38 12.83 20.58
N LEU A 14 5.38 14.13 20.92
CA LEU A 14 6.52 14.99 20.66
C LEU A 14 7.77 14.54 21.42
N GLU A 15 7.64 14.18 22.69
CA GLU A 15 8.76 13.73 23.52
C GLU A 15 9.36 12.41 23.02
N THR A 16 8.52 11.46 22.60
CA THR A 16 8.96 10.19 22.01
C THR A 16 9.65 10.40 20.66
N VAL A 17 9.09 11.23 19.76
CA VAL A 17 9.73 11.54 18.47
C VAL A 17 11.06 12.25 18.65
N ASN A 18 11.15 13.20 19.59
CA ASN A 18 12.42 13.88 19.88
C ASN A 18 13.47 12.92 20.43
N THR A 19 13.05 11.94 21.23
CA THR A 19 13.94 10.87 21.72
C THR A 19 14.44 10.00 20.57
N LEU A 20 13.54 9.64 19.64
CA LEU A 20 13.85 8.80 18.48
C LEU A 20 14.69 9.50 17.42
N ARG A 21 14.54 10.82 17.26
CA ARG A 21 15.39 11.67 16.39
C ARG A 21 16.66 12.15 17.09
N GLY A 22 16.78 11.92 18.40
CA GLY A 22 17.95 12.29 19.17
C GLY A 22 19.14 11.36 18.94
N ASN A 23 20.31 11.73 19.46
CA ASN A 23 21.55 10.96 19.31
C ASN A 23 21.70 9.84 20.38
N THR A 24 20.60 9.31 20.90
CA THR A 24 20.68 8.22 21.89
C THR A 24 21.14 6.93 21.19
N THR A 25 22.08 6.22 21.78
CA THR A 25 22.57 4.91 21.30
C THR A 25 22.09 3.75 22.16
N ASN A 26 21.27 4.03 23.18
CA ASN A 26 20.77 2.99 24.08
C ASN A 26 19.58 2.26 23.46
N SER A 27 19.82 1.02 23.01
CA SER A 27 18.82 0.13 22.39
C SER A 27 17.52 0.00 23.18
N THR A 28 17.59 -0.08 24.52
CA THR A 28 16.38 -0.22 25.37
C THR A 28 15.55 1.06 25.35
N VAL A 29 16.18 2.23 25.46
CA VAL A 29 15.50 3.53 25.42
C VAL A 29 14.85 3.75 24.05
N ILE A 30 15.55 3.40 22.97
CA ILE A 30 15.01 3.48 21.61
C ILE A 30 13.79 2.56 21.46
N ALA A 31 13.89 1.31 21.92
CA ALA A 31 12.80 0.34 21.84
C ALA A 31 11.57 0.79 22.65
N ASP A 32 11.77 1.34 23.85
CA ASP A 32 10.69 1.89 24.69
C ASP A 32 10.01 3.09 24.03
N ALA A 33 10.80 4.02 23.49
CA ALA A 33 10.29 5.19 22.77
C ALA A 33 9.55 4.79 21.50
N LEU A 34 10.08 3.83 20.74
CA LEU A 34 9.47 3.31 19.51
C LEU A 34 8.14 2.62 19.82
N SER A 35 8.11 1.73 20.81
CA SER A 35 6.87 1.07 21.22
C SER A 35 5.81 2.08 21.67
N SER A 36 6.22 3.11 22.42
CA SER A 36 5.31 4.17 22.90
C SER A 36 4.78 5.04 21.76
N TYR A 37 5.65 5.40 20.80
CA TYR A 37 5.27 6.14 19.60
C TYR A 37 4.25 5.36 18.77
N ILE A 38 4.52 4.06 18.53
CA ILE A 38 3.65 3.21 17.71
C ILE A 38 2.24 3.13 18.31
N SER A 39 2.12 2.83 19.61
CA SER A 39 0.81 2.82 20.28
C SER A 39 0.09 4.16 20.22
N ALA A 40 0.81 5.27 20.10
CA ALA A 40 0.21 6.59 19.98
C ALA A 40 -0.30 6.91 18.55
N ILE A 41 0.23 6.27 17.51
CA ILE A 41 -0.17 6.53 16.11
C ILE A 41 -1.19 5.52 15.56
N THR A 42 -1.45 4.42 16.26
CA THR A 42 -2.45 3.41 15.91
C THR A 42 -3.86 3.74 16.44
N ASP A 43 -3.97 4.72 17.35
CA ASP A 43 -5.25 5.24 17.85
C ASP A 43 -5.91 6.18 16.82
N SER A 44 -7.11 5.81 16.35
CA SER A 44 -7.89 6.52 15.33
C SER A 44 -8.26 7.98 15.67
N ASN A 45 -8.17 8.38 16.95
CA ASN A 45 -8.51 9.72 17.41
C ASN A 45 -7.32 10.69 17.43
N THR A 46 -6.15 10.27 16.96
CA THR A 46 -4.94 11.06 17.08
C THR A 46 -4.74 11.94 15.87
N THR A 47 -4.82 13.26 16.06
CA THR A 47 -4.52 14.23 15.01
C THR A 47 -3.01 14.36 14.88
N LEU A 48 -2.47 13.78 13.82
CA LEU A 48 -1.04 13.72 13.58
C LEU A 48 -0.58 14.98 12.85
N ASN A 49 0.27 15.75 13.51
CA ASN A 49 1.03 16.81 12.85
C ASN A 49 2.22 16.17 12.14
N SER A 50 2.47 16.53 10.88
CA SER A 50 3.65 16.11 10.10
C SER A 50 4.99 16.25 10.83
N SER A 51 5.11 17.21 11.75
CA SER A 51 6.32 17.41 12.57
C SER A 51 6.53 16.29 13.62
N TYR A 52 5.46 15.58 13.99
CA TYR A 52 5.40 14.56 15.05
C TYR A 52 5.15 13.15 14.50
N THR A 53 5.30 12.96 13.18
CA THR A 53 5.23 11.66 12.53
C THR A 53 6.61 11.29 12.00
N LEU A 54 7.01 10.04 12.25
CA LEU A 54 8.13 9.40 11.59
C LEU A 54 7.68 8.83 10.25
N SER A 55 8.47 9.04 9.21
CA SER A 55 8.36 8.32 7.95
C SER A 55 8.73 6.84 8.13
N VAL A 56 8.27 5.98 7.22
CA VAL A 56 8.66 4.56 7.20
C VAL A 56 10.19 4.42 7.11
N ASN A 57 10.85 5.26 6.32
CA ASN A 57 12.32 5.28 6.21
C ASN A 57 13.03 5.66 7.52
N GLU A 58 12.48 6.62 8.29
CA GLU A 58 13.00 6.93 9.62
C GLU A 58 12.85 5.72 10.55
N ILE A 59 11.72 5.01 10.50
CA ILE A 59 11.50 3.80 11.31
C ILE A 59 12.48 2.69 10.92
N ASP A 60 12.70 2.43 9.63
CA ASP A 60 13.70 1.46 9.13
C ASP A 60 15.10 1.81 9.67
N THR A 61 15.47 3.10 9.63
CA THR A 61 16.77 3.59 10.10
C THR A 61 16.91 3.44 11.61
N ILE A 62 15.89 3.83 12.39
CA ILE A 62 15.87 3.68 13.84
C ILE A 62 15.98 2.20 14.22
N LEU A 63 15.19 1.34 13.57
CA LEU A 63 15.12 -0.09 13.86
C LEU A 63 16.46 -0.77 13.55
N SER A 64 17.13 -0.40 12.46
CA SER A 64 18.44 -0.99 12.10
C SER A 64 19.58 -0.61 13.06
N ASN A 65 19.43 0.47 13.81
CA ASN A 65 20.41 0.92 14.81
C ASN A 65 20.27 0.22 16.17
N ILE A 66 19.13 -0.45 16.44
CA ILE A 66 18.95 -1.20 17.69
C ILE A 66 19.77 -2.50 17.62
N ASN A 67 20.71 -2.70 18.53
CA ASN A 67 21.58 -3.88 18.51
C ASN A 67 21.88 -4.45 19.89
N ASN A 68 22.43 -5.67 19.89
CA ASN A 68 23.07 -6.33 21.03
C ASN A 68 22.20 -6.47 22.28
N THR A 69 20.89 -6.57 22.11
CA THR A 69 19.93 -6.71 23.21
C THR A 69 18.81 -7.65 22.80
N ASN A 70 18.39 -8.53 23.72
CA ASN A 70 17.17 -9.31 23.54
C ASN A 70 15.99 -8.52 24.12
N ILE A 71 15.26 -7.83 23.25
CA ILE A 71 14.11 -7.01 23.61
C ILE A 71 12.88 -7.55 22.88
N THR A 72 11.82 -7.80 23.64
CA THR A 72 10.48 -7.99 23.10
C THR A 72 9.57 -6.97 23.77
N LYS A 73 8.98 -6.08 22.99
CA LYS A 73 7.92 -5.17 23.43
C LYS A 73 6.65 -5.55 22.72
N ASN A 74 5.60 -5.77 23.48
CA ASN A 74 4.31 -6.17 22.94
C ASN A 74 3.24 -5.26 23.51
N THR A 75 2.36 -4.80 22.64
CA THR A 75 1.23 -3.93 22.95
C THR A 75 0.02 -4.43 22.14
N ASN A 76 -1.17 -3.93 22.44
CA ASN A 76 -2.39 -4.31 21.71
C ASN A 76 -2.38 -3.95 20.22
N ASP A 77 -1.45 -3.07 19.79
CA ASP A 77 -1.39 -2.54 18.43
C ASP A 77 -0.05 -2.81 17.73
N SER A 78 0.94 -3.35 18.43
CA SER A 78 2.25 -3.61 17.84
C SER A 78 3.09 -4.59 18.65
N ILE A 79 4.00 -5.27 17.95
CA ILE A 79 5.09 -6.03 18.55
C ILE A 79 6.43 -5.59 17.96
N LEU A 80 7.41 -5.35 18.82
CA LEU A 80 8.82 -5.12 18.49
C LEU A 80 9.64 -6.28 19.06
N VAL A 81 10.32 -7.00 18.19
CA VAL A 81 11.27 -8.06 18.51
C VAL A 81 12.65 -7.63 18.05
N VAL A 82 13.61 -7.58 18.95
CA VAL A 82 15.04 -7.35 18.68
C VAL A 82 15.76 -8.47 19.38
N GLN A 83 16.26 -9.46 18.64
CA GLN A 83 16.92 -10.63 19.23
C GLN A 83 18.06 -11.11 18.36
N GLN A 84 19.06 -11.73 18.99
CA GLN A 84 20.05 -12.51 18.24
C GLN A 84 19.37 -13.78 17.70
N PRO A 85 19.47 -14.09 16.39
CA PRO A 85 18.84 -15.27 15.82
C PRO A 85 19.29 -16.56 16.50
N ASN A 86 20.59 -16.75 16.66
CA ASN A 86 21.15 -17.89 17.35
C ASN A 86 21.36 -17.57 18.83
N GLN A 87 20.57 -18.19 19.70
CA GLN A 87 20.62 -17.96 21.16
C GLN A 87 21.47 -18.98 21.91
N GLY A 88 22.16 -19.90 21.22
CA GLY A 88 23.04 -20.89 21.84
C GLY A 88 22.37 -22.20 22.31
N ASP A 89 21.03 -22.30 22.25
CA ASP A 89 20.25 -23.42 22.78
C ASP A 89 19.53 -24.26 21.70
N ASN A 90 20.07 -24.37 20.48
CA ASN A 90 19.39 -24.93 19.29
C ASN A 90 18.07 -24.24 18.91
N VAL A 91 17.70 -23.16 19.60
CA VAL A 91 16.57 -22.30 19.26
C VAL A 91 17.08 -21.20 18.34
N ILE A 92 16.49 -21.12 17.15
CA ILE A 92 16.78 -20.07 16.19
C ILE A 92 15.56 -19.19 16.08
N VAL A 93 15.70 -17.91 16.42
CA VAL A 93 14.65 -16.90 16.25
C VAL A 93 14.54 -16.58 14.77
N LEU A 94 13.36 -16.84 14.22
CA LEU A 94 13.06 -16.69 12.79
C LEU A 94 12.23 -15.45 12.49
N GLY A 95 11.51 -14.92 13.48
CA GLY A 95 10.45 -13.99 13.17
C GLY A 95 9.65 -13.46 14.34
N ALA A 96 8.55 -12.80 13.99
CA ALA A 96 7.50 -12.39 14.90
C ALA A 96 6.13 -12.63 14.27
N SER A 97 5.15 -12.94 15.10
CA SER A 97 3.73 -12.96 14.72
C SER A 97 2.92 -12.09 15.66
N PHE A 98 1.76 -11.68 15.17
CA PHE A 98 0.86 -10.77 15.85
C PHE A 98 -0.59 -11.15 15.59
N THR A 99 -1.37 -11.24 16.66
CA THR A 99 -2.82 -11.45 16.58
C THR A 99 -3.53 -10.27 17.21
N ARG A 100 -4.31 -9.56 16.39
CA ARG A 100 -5.01 -8.35 16.79
C ARG A 100 -5.92 -8.58 17.98
N GLY A 101 -5.77 -7.74 19.00
CA GLY A 101 -6.58 -7.81 20.23
C GLY A 101 -6.18 -8.94 21.19
N THR A 102 -5.14 -9.71 20.86
CA THR A 102 -4.54 -10.68 21.77
C THR A 102 -3.16 -10.18 22.17
N ASP A 103 -2.13 -10.54 21.41
CA ASP A 103 -0.73 -10.26 21.70
C ASP A 103 0.11 -10.72 20.50
N GLY A 104 1.37 -10.28 20.45
CA GLY A 104 2.39 -10.85 19.57
C GLY A 104 3.25 -11.91 20.24
N GLU A 105 3.86 -12.77 19.44
CA GLU A 105 4.82 -13.77 19.89
C GLU A 105 6.07 -13.82 19.00
N VAL A 106 7.18 -14.23 19.60
CA VAL A 106 8.44 -14.47 18.89
C VAL A 106 8.34 -15.83 18.20
N VAL A 107 8.67 -15.87 16.91
CA VAL A 107 8.65 -17.09 16.11
C VAL A 107 10.07 -17.66 16.06
N ASN A 108 10.20 -18.94 16.35
CA ASN A 108 11.46 -19.68 16.29
C ASN A 108 11.26 -21.03 15.59
N ASN A 109 12.35 -21.75 15.36
CA ASN A 109 12.32 -23.06 14.70
C ASN A 109 11.46 -24.12 15.43
N THR A 110 11.22 -24.00 16.74
CA THR A 110 10.41 -24.96 17.51
C THR A 110 8.91 -24.68 17.47
N ASN A 111 8.51 -23.42 17.32
CA ASN A 111 7.09 -23.01 17.30
C ASN A 111 6.56 -22.63 15.90
N LYS A 112 7.43 -22.47 14.90
CA LYS A 112 7.09 -22.03 13.53
C LYS A 112 5.86 -22.74 12.96
N GLU A 113 5.82 -24.06 13.01
CA GLU A 113 4.73 -24.84 12.44
C GLU A 113 3.39 -24.52 13.10
N ARG A 114 3.35 -24.46 14.44
CA ARG A 114 2.16 -24.07 15.21
C ARG A 114 1.68 -22.67 14.82
N VAL A 115 2.60 -21.71 14.70
CA VAL A 115 2.27 -20.32 14.33
C VAL A 115 1.74 -20.26 12.89
N THR A 116 2.40 -20.93 11.94
CA THR A 116 1.94 -20.94 10.55
C THR A 116 0.60 -21.64 10.36
N ASN A 117 0.20 -22.53 11.28
CA ASN A 117 -1.06 -23.27 11.23
C ASN A 117 -2.13 -22.71 12.20
N SER A 118 -1.96 -21.48 12.71
CA SER A 118 -2.93 -20.81 13.57
C SER A 118 -3.58 -19.59 12.89
N TYR A 119 -4.68 -19.12 13.48
CA TYR A 119 -5.27 -17.84 13.14
C TYR A 119 -4.39 -16.71 13.71
N LEU A 120 -3.83 -15.91 12.81
CA LEU A 120 -3.02 -14.74 13.13
C LEU A 120 -3.38 -13.58 12.21
N SER A 121 -3.15 -12.36 12.67
CA SER A 121 -3.40 -11.16 11.88
C SER A 121 -2.21 -10.81 11.01
N THR A 122 -0.98 -10.98 11.50
CA THR A 122 0.23 -10.69 10.75
C THR A 122 1.40 -11.52 11.23
N ALA A 123 2.29 -11.94 10.33
CA ALA A 123 3.56 -12.55 10.71
C ALA A 123 4.63 -12.33 9.66
N ALA A 124 5.88 -12.30 10.13
CA ALA A 124 7.08 -12.21 9.34
C ALA A 124 8.05 -13.29 9.81
N ILE A 125 8.38 -14.22 8.93
CA ILE A 125 9.21 -15.40 9.26
C ILE A 125 10.31 -15.51 8.21
N ILE A 126 11.55 -15.33 8.62
CA ILE A 126 12.73 -15.44 7.76
C ILE A 126 13.14 -16.91 7.66
N ASN A 127 13.63 -17.32 6.49
CA ASN A 127 14.19 -18.64 6.31
C ASN A 127 15.45 -18.82 7.17
N GLU A 128 15.59 -19.99 7.81
CA GLU A 128 16.68 -20.28 8.74
C GLU A 128 18.05 -20.15 8.05
N GLU A 129 18.17 -20.65 6.82
CA GLU A 129 19.37 -20.56 5.99
C GLU A 129 19.78 -19.12 5.68
N SER A 130 18.82 -18.19 5.67
CA SER A 130 19.11 -16.77 5.43
C SER A 130 19.71 -16.07 6.65
N LEU A 131 19.63 -16.65 7.84
CA LEU A 131 20.07 -16.04 9.10
C LEU A 131 21.56 -16.30 9.44
N ASP A 132 22.30 -16.98 8.55
CA ASP A 132 23.73 -17.17 8.74
C ASP A 132 24.49 -15.82 8.82
N GLY A 133 25.36 -15.70 9.82
CA GLY A 133 26.12 -14.47 10.10
C GLY A 133 25.30 -13.26 10.58
N VAL A 134 24.01 -13.42 10.85
CA VAL A 134 23.16 -12.37 11.44
C VAL A 134 23.37 -12.30 12.95
N THR A 135 23.70 -11.12 13.46
CA THR A 135 23.92 -10.85 14.88
C THR A 135 22.72 -10.22 15.58
N SER A 136 21.83 -9.58 14.82
CA SER A 136 20.58 -9.01 15.35
C SER A 136 19.50 -9.11 14.29
N LEU A 137 18.33 -9.62 14.69
CA LEU A 137 17.10 -9.62 13.91
C LEU A 137 16.08 -8.71 14.59
N ASN A 138 15.68 -7.67 13.88
CA ASN A 138 14.81 -6.62 14.38
C ASN A 138 13.54 -6.61 13.54
N ILE A 139 12.40 -6.90 14.16
CA ILE A 139 11.09 -6.95 13.52
C ILE A 139 10.13 -6.08 14.32
N LEU A 140 9.50 -5.14 13.64
CA LEU A 140 8.42 -4.33 14.17
C LEU A 140 7.16 -4.59 13.35
N ILE A 141 6.09 -5.05 13.98
CA ILE A 141 4.77 -5.18 13.36
C ILE A 141 3.88 -4.09 13.92
N ILE A 142 3.26 -3.32 13.03
CA ILE A 142 2.35 -2.21 13.34
C ILE A 142 0.96 -2.58 12.84
N ASP A 143 0.04 -2.92 13.75
CA ASP A 143 -1.35 -3.16 13.40
C ASP A 143 -2.09 -1.85 13.19
N LYS A 144 -3.02 -1.83 12.23
CA LYS A 144 -3.82 -0.64 11.86
C LYS A 144 -3.00 0.66 11.75
N PRO A 145 -2.00 0.72 10.87
CA PRO A 145 -1.20 1.91 10.70
C PRO A 145 -1.96 2.99 9.92
N THR A 146 -2.96 3.63 10.54
CA THR A 146 -3.84 4.64 9.93
C THR A 146 -3.05 5.79 9.29
N THR A 147 -1.98 6.21 9.95
CA THR A 147 -1.00 7.21 9.47
C THR A 147 -0.39 6.84 8.11
N TYR A 148 -0.25 5.54 7.86
CA TYR A 148 0.47 5.00 6.71
C TYR A 148 -0.48 4.46 5.62
N GLU A 149 -1.80 4.64 5.77
CA GLU A 149 -2.80 4.10 4.84
C GLU A 149 -2.63 4.66 3.41
N ASN A 150 -2.29 5.94 3.29
CA ASN A 150 -2.21 6.68 2.03
C ASN A 150 -0.82 7.25 1.73
N ILE A 151 0.26 6.54 2.11
CA ILE A 151 1.63 7.05 1.86
C ILE A 151 1.90 7.27 0.37
N ASP A 152 1.39 6.38 -0.50
CA ASP A 152 1.59 6.46 -1.94
C ASP A 152 0.41 7.15 -2.64
N ASN A 153 0.35 8.47 -2.49
CA ASN A 153 -0.65 9.31 -3.19
C ASN A 153 -0.48 9.31 -4.72
N SER A 154 0.67 8.86 -5.23
CA SER A 154 0.97 8.92 -6.67
C SER A 154 0.33 7.78 -7.45
N THR A 155 0.15 6.61 -6.83
CA THR A 155 -0.36 5.40 -7.49
C THR A 155 -1.79 5.00 -7.08
N ASN A 156 -2.46 5.78 -6.22
CA ASN A 156 -3.75 5.43 -5.60
C ASN A 156 -3.75 4.08 -4.86
N LYS A 157 -2.57 3.58 -4.47
CA LYS A 157 -2.44 2.38 -3.65
C LYS A 157 -2.77 2.71 -2.20
N THR A 158 -3.47 1.80 -1.55
CA THR A 158 -3.81 1.94 -0.13
C THR A 158 -3.32 0.72 0.65
N VAL A 159 -2.81 0.94 1.86
CA VAL A 159 -2.39 -0.16 2.73
C VAL A 159 -3.63 -0.89 3.26
N ALA A 160 -3.69 -2.20 3.07
CA ALA A 160 -4.85 -3.03 3.42
C ALA A 160 -4.62 -3.95 4.62
N SER A 161 -3.40 -4.00 5.17
CA SER A 161 -2.98 -4.85 6.29
C SER A 161 -2.17 -4.08 7.32
N SER A 162 -1.67 -4.78 8.35
CA SER A 162 -0.55 -4.31 9.17
C SER A 162 0.68 -4.01 8.31
N VAL A 163 1.56 -3.15 8.82
CA VAL A 163 2.89 -2.88 8.25
C VAL A 163 3.93 -3.65 9.07
N ILE A 164 4.87 -4.29 8.39
CA ILE A 164 5.97 -5.03 9.00
C ILE A 164 7.27 -4.35 8.62
N VAL A 165 8.06 -3.92 9.57
CA VAL A 165 9.42 -3.40 9.35
C VAL A 165 10.43 -4.44 9.80
N VAL A 166 11.36 -4.82 8.91
CA VAL A 166 12.38 -5.83 9.19
C VAL A 166 13.76 -5.27 8.89
N ALA A 167 14.63 -5.31 9.89
CA ALA A 167 16.04 -4.95 9.77
C ALA A 167 16.92 -6.04 10.39
N VAL A 168 18.11 -6.20 9.83
CA VAL A 168 19.11 -7.16 10.34
C VAL A 168 20.47 -6.50 10.44
N GLN A 169 21.23 -6.92 11.44
CA GLN A 169 22.65 -6.60 11.55
C GLN A 169 23.47 -7.86 11.27
N ARG A 170 24.54 -7.72 10.48
CA ARG A 170 25.44 -8.82 10.13
C ARG A 170 26.88 -8.48 10.48
N ASN A 171 27.65 -9.51 10.81
CA ASN A 171 29.10 -9.38 11.01
C ASN A 171 29.88 -9.40 9.68
N SER A 172 29.27 -9.85 8.58
CA SER A 172 29.92 -9.96 7.27
C SER A 172 29.34 -8.96 6.26
N SER A 173 30.18 -8.50 5.34
CA SER A 173 29.80 -7.64 4.22
C SER A 173 29.11 -8.41 3.08
N ALA A 174 29.00 -9.74 3.18
CA ALA A 174 28.40 -10.57 2.15
C ALA A 174 26.87 -10.49 2.23
N LEU A 175 26.25 -9.99 1.17
CA LEU A 175 24.78 -9.92 1.04
C LEU A 175 24.24 -11.29 0.62
N THR A 176 23.95 -12.14 1.60
CA THR A 176 23.13 -13.33 1.33
C THR A 176 21.70 -12.90 1.00
N PRO A 177 21.08 -13.46 -0.07
CA PRO A 177 19.66 -13.27 -0.33
C PRO A 177 18.83 -13.68 0.90
N MET A 178 17.89 -12.81 1.27
CA MET A 178 17.07 -13.00 2.46
C MET A 178 15.67 -13.38 2.05
N ASN A 179 15.28 -14.63 2.29
CA ASN A 179 13.92 -15.06 1.99
C ASN A 179 13.05 -14.90 3.24
N ILE A 180 12.00 -14.10 3.11
CA ILE A 180 11.03 -13.86 4.17
C ILE A 180 9.63 -14.27 3.72
N SER A 181 8.94 -15.03 4.56
CA SER A 181 7.53 -15.36 4.40
C SER A 181 6.69 -14.38 5.21
N LEU A 182 5.68 -13.81 4.55
CA LEU A 182 4.82 -12.77 5.08
C LEU A 182 3.37 -13.24 5.08
N TYR A 183 2.66 -12.90 6.15
CA TYR A 183 1.27 -13.27 6.37
C TYR A 183 0.48 -12.02 6.73
N PHE A 184 -0.63 -11.78 6.05
CA PHE A 184 -1.43 -10.55 6.20
C PHE A 184 -2.93 -10.84 6.23
N GLN A 185 -3.58 -10.52 7.33
CA GLN A 185 -5.02 -10.41 7.42
C GLN A 185 -5.45 -8.98 7.06
N LEU A 186 -6.55 -8.85 6.32
CA LEU A 186 -7.09 -7.55 5.94
C LEU A 186 -7.57 -6.76 7.17
N LEU A 187 -7.27 -5.45 7.20
CA LEU A 187 -7.79 -4.54 8.23
C LEU A 187 -9.30 -4.33 8.08
N LYS A 188 -9.75 -4.17 6.84
CA LYS A 188 -11.15 -3.94 6.48
C LYS A 188 -11.49 -4.73 5.24
N ARG A 189 -12.54 -5.56 5.32
CA ARG A 189 -13.08 -6.26 4.16
C ARG A 189 -13.96 -5.29 3.38
N ASN A 190 -13.47 -4.80 2.24
CA ASN A 190 -14.28 -4.02 1.33
C ASN A 190 -15.19 -4.96 0.53
N GLN A 191 -16.39 -5.21 1.08
CA GLN A 191 -17.40 -6.11 0.48
C GLN A 191 -17.99 -5.58 -0.84
N THR A 192 -17.70 -4.33 -1.19
CA THR A 192 -18.30 -3.61 -2.32
C THR A 192 -17.57 -3.80 -3.65
N ILE A 193 -16.40 -4.46 -3.66
CA ILE A 193 -15.56 -4.58 -4.85
C ILE A 193 -15.49 -6.05 -5.26
N ASP A 194 -15.97 -6.33 -6.46
CA ASP A 194 -15.85 -7.66 -7.06
C ASP A 194 -14.38 -7.90 -7.45
N ARG A 195 -13.72 -8.86 -6.77
CA ARG A 195 -12.32 -9.25 -6.97
C ARG A 195 -11.29 -8.11 -6.77
N PRO A 196 -11.13 -7.62 -5.53
CA PRO A 196 -10.04 -6.70 -5.19
C PRO A 196 -8.70 -7.36 -5.52
N GLU A 197 -7.79 -6.57 -6.11
CA GLU A 197 -6.44 -7.03 -6.40
C GLU A 197 -5.50 -6.55 -5.31
N TYR A 198 -4.87 -7.51 -4.64
CA TYR A 198 -3.91 -7.26 -3.57
C TYR A 198 -2.52 -7.63 -4.04
N PHE A 199 -1.54 -6.87 -3.56
CA PHE A 199 -0.14 -7.09 -3.84
C PHE A 199 0.64 -7.10 -2.52
N CYS A 200 1.60 -8.01 -2.41
CA CYS A 200 2.62 -7.89 -1.38
C CYS A 200 3.67 -6.93 -1.91
N SER A 201 3.90 -5.87 -1.16
CA SER A 201 4.79 -4.80 -1.57
C SER A 201 5.73 -4.43 -0.44
N PHE A 202 6.91 -3.98 -0.84
CA PHE A 202 7.84 -3.31 0.05
C PHE A 202 7.80 -1.80 -0.18
N TYR A 203 8.21 -1.03 0.83
CA TYR A 203 8.29 0.41 0.71
C TYR A 203 9.62 0.83 0.09
N ASP A 204 9.59 1.28 -1.16
CA ASP A 204 10.76 1.81 -1.85
C ASP A 204 11.00 3.25 -1.41
N THR A 205 12.04 3.46 -0.60
CA THR A 205 12.37 4.77 -0.02
C THR A 205 12.90 5.77 -1.05
N MET A 206 13.47 5.29 -2.17
CA MET A 206 13.96 6.15 -3.25
C MET A 206 12.81 6.78 -4.03
N ASN A 207 11.76 5.99 -4.28
CA ASN A 207 10.58 6.42 -5.02
C ASN A 207 9.42 6.85 -4.12
N SER A 208 9.56 6.66 -2.80
CA SER A 208 8.50 6.89 -1.80
C SER A 208 7.18 6.21 -2.17
N SER A 209 7.26 4.96 -2.64
CA SER A 209 6.14 4.22 -3.23
C SER A 209 6.15 2.75 -2.85
N TRP A 210 4.99 2.11 -2.84
CA TRP A 210 4.89 0.66 -2.65
C TRP A 210 5.25 -0.08 -3.94
N ASN A 211 6.24 -0.97 -3.86
CA ASN A 211 6.80 -1.70 -4.98
C ASN A 211 6.68 -3.22 -4.77
N GLU A 212 6.32 -3.96 -5.81
CA GLU A 212 6.13 -5.42 -5.77
C GLU A 212 7.40 -6.20 -6.14
N SER A 213 8.48 -5.54 -6.58
CA SER A 213 9.68 -6.22 -7.09
C SER A 213 10.34 -7.10 -6.02
N GLY A 214 10.62 -8.36 -6.37
CA GLY A 214 11.23 -9.31 -5.44
C GLY A 214 10.25 -9.96 -4.46
N CYS A 215 8.95 -9.64 -4.54
CA CYS A 215 7.88 -10.29 -3.79
C CYS A 215 7.01 -11.17 -4.70
N THR A 216 6.52 -12.28 -4.16
CA THR A 216 5.59 -13.19 -4.86
C THR A 216 4.15 -12.67 -4.77
N LYS A 217 3.32 -13.06 -5.76
CA LYS A 217 1.90 -12.69 -5.76
C LYS A 217 1.21 -13.29 -4.53
N PRO A 218 0.44 -12.50 -3.75
CA PRO A 218 -0.18 -12.99 -2.54
C PRO A 218 -1.22 -14.08 -2.84
N ARG A 219 -1.11 -15.19 -2.12
CA ARG A 219 -2.04 -16.31 -2.16
C ARG A 219 -3.00 -16.20 -0.98
N TYR A 220 -4.29 -16.12 -1.26
CA TYR A 220 -5.30 -16.12 -0.21
C TYR A 220 -5.48 -17.53 0.36
N ASN A 221 -5.38 -17.66 1.68
CA ASN A 221 -5.63 -18.88 2.42
C ASN A 221 -6.99 -18.77 3.12
N PRO A 222 -8.05 -19.43 2.60
CA PRO A 222 -9.41 -19.29 3.15
C PRO A 222 -9.56 -19.94 4.53
N THR A 223 -8.70 -20.89 4.90
CA THR A 223 -8.75 -21.56 6.20
C THR A 223 -8.42 -20.59 7.33
N PHE A 224 -7.49 -19.66 7.10
CA PHE A 224 -7.02 -18.70 8.10
C PHE A 224 -7.44 -17.25 7.80
N ASP A 225 -8.22 -17.00 6.73
CA ASP A 225 -8.66 -15.68 6.28
C ASP A 225 -7.50 -14.67 6.15
N ARG A 226 -6.42 -15.09 5.48
CA ARG A 226 -5.20 -14.28 5.32
C ARG A 226 -4.53 -14.47 3.97
N TYR A 227 -3.72 -13.50 3.57
CA TYR A 227 -2.86 -13.56 2.40
C TYR A 227 -1.46 -13.99 2.80
N GLU A 228 -0.84 -14.83 1.98
CA GLU A 228 0.50 -15.38 2.19
C GLU A 228 1.37 -15.06 0.97
N CYS A 229 2.57 -14.55 1.21
CA CYS A 229 3.54 -14.28 0.16
C CYS A 229 4.96 -14.40 0.70
N SER A 230 5.93 -14.29 -0.20
CA SER A 230 7.35 -14.32 0.13
C SER A 230 8.11 -13.23 -0.62
N CYS A 231 9.12 -12.65 0.01
CA CYS A 231 10.01 -11.67 -0.61
C CYS A 231 11.48 -12.09 -0.42
N ASN A 232 12.35 -11.63 -1.32
CA ASN A 232 13.79 -11.99 -1.36
C ASN A 232 14.74 -10.92 -0.76
N HIS A 233 14.20 -9.99 0.01
CA HIS A 233 14.91 -8.89 0.65
C HIS A 233 14.23 -8.56 1.99
N LEU A 234 14.84 -7.68 2.80
CA LEU A 234 14.31 -7.22 4.09
C LEU A 234 14.23 -5.69 4.09
N THR A 235 13.09 -5.16 4.54
CA THR A 235 12.76 -3.73 4.59
C THR A 235 11.38 -3.62 5.28
N SER A 236 10.59 -2.63 4.92
CA SER A 236 9.20 -2.45 5.28
C SER A 236 8.24 -3.08 4.28
N PHE A 237 7.32 -3.92 4.74
CA PHE A 237 6.34 -4.66 3.94
C PHE A 237 4.89 -4.36 4.35
N ALA A 238 4.00 -4.41 3.37
CA ALA A 238 2.56 -4.41 3.59
C ALA A 238 1.82 -5.15 2.47
N LEU A 239 0.59 -5.57 2.75
CA LEU A 239 -0.36 -5.90 1.71
C LEU A 239 -1.03 -4.61 1.24
N VAL A 240 -0.83 -4.26 -0.02
CA VAL A 240 -1.45 -3.09 -0.63
C VAL A 240 -2.62 -3.49 -1.52
N TRP A 241 -3.65 -2.67 -1.49
CA TRP A 241 -4.80 -2.77 -2.35
C TRP A 241 -4.75 -1.65 -3.38
N LEU A 242 -4.85 -2.04 -4.65
CA LEU A 242 -5.10 -1.09 -5.73
C LEU A 242 -6.59 -1.13 -6.06
N PRO A 243 -7.34 -0.02 -5.89
CA PRO A 243 -8.67 0.07 -6.45
C PRO A 243 -8.53 -0.14 -7.95
N LYS A 244 -9.15 -1.20 -8.49
CA LYS A 244 -9.40 -1.28 -9.93
C LYS A 244 -10.25 -0.07 -10.25
N VAL A 245 -9.61 1.00 -10.73
CA VAL A 245 -10.34 2.04 -11.45
C VAL A 245 -10.92 1.28 -12.62
N PRO A 246 -12.24 1.07 -12.69
CA PRO A 246 -12.78 0.36 -13.82
C PRO A 246 -12.38 1.20 -15.04
N LEU A 247 -11.74 0.55 -16.02
CA LEU A 247 -11.43 1.18 -17.32
C LEU A 247 -12.70 1.60 -18.07
N THR A 248 -13.87 1.49 -17.45
CA THR A 248 -15.02 2.29 -17.80
C THR A 248 -14.74 3.72 -17.36
N ARG A 249 -14.16 4.52 -18.28
CA ARG A 249 -14.43 5.97 -18.29
C ARG A 249 -15.93 6.10 -18.03
N TYR A 250 -16.31 6.56 -16.84
CA TYR A 250 -17.70 6.88 -16.55
C TYR A 250 -17.99 8.08 -17.42
N LEU A 251 -18.41 7.83 -18.66
CA LEU A 251 -18.81 8.87 -19.58
C LEU A 251 -19.96 9.57 -18.87
N ASN A 252 -19.77 10.84 -18.51
CA ASN A 252 -20.84 11.61 -17.90
C ASN A 252 -22.01 11.66 -18.89
N ALA A 253 -23.22 11.95 -18.42
CA ALA A 253 -24.38 12.08 -19.32
C ALA A 253 -24.11 13.03 -20.50
N GLN A 254 -23.27 14.04 -20.28
CA GLN A 254 -22.76 14.96 -21.29
C GLN A 254 -21.87 14.28 -22.35
N ASP A 255 -20.97 13.39 -21.94
CA ASP A 255 -20.08 12.67 -22.87
C ASP A 255 -20.84 11.64 -23.72
N ILE A 256 -21.82 10.96 -23.10
CA ILE A 256 -22.70 10.01 -23.81
C ILE A 256 -23.58 10.75 -24.82
N ALA A 257 -24.18 11.87 -24.41
CA ALA A 257 -24.98 12.70 -25.31
C ALA A 257 -24.14 13.21 -26.48
N SER A 258 -22.94 13.72 -26.21
CA SER A 258 -21.99 14.18 -27.23
C SER A 258 -21.66 13.07 -28.23
N LEU A 259 -21.36 11.86 -27.76
CA LEU A 259 -21.02 10.73 -28.63
C LEU A 259 -22.21 10.29 -29.52
N ILE A 260 -23.42 10.27 -28.97
CA ILE A 260 -24.63 9.95 -29.72
C ILE A 260 -24.89 11.01 -30.79
N PHE A 261 -24.88 12.30 -30.43
CA PHE A 261 -25.12 13.39 -31.38
C PHE A 261 -24.05 13.44 -32.47
N GLN A 262 -22.79 13.18 -32.12
CA GLN A 262 -21.70 13.08 -33.08
C GLN A 262 -21.89 11.91 -34.07
N SER A 263 -22.34 10.74 -33.58
CA SER A 263 -22.58 9.58 -34.46
C SER A 263 -23.73 9.82 -35.46
N ILE A 264 -24.84 10.39 -35.00
CA ILE A 264 -25.99 10.73 -35.85
C ILE A 264 -25.58 11.77 -36.90
N SER A 265 -24.80 12.76 -36.46
CA SER A 265 -24.28 13.81 -37.31
C SER A 265 -23.47 13.26 -38.49
N ILE A 266 -22.53 12.35 -38.20
CA ILE A 266 -21.69 11.69 -39.22
C ILE A 266 -22.54 10.87 -40.20
N LEU A 267 -23.55 10.13 -39.71
CA LEU A 267 -24.44 9.32 -40.57
C LEU A 267 -25.26 10.20 -41.52
N CYS A 268 -25.82 11.31 -41.02
CA CYS A 268 -26.55 12.26 -41.85
C CYS A 268 -25.65 12.89 -42.93
N PHE A 269 -24.40 13.23 -42.57
CA PHE A 269 -23.43 13.78 -43.52
C PHE A 269 -23.10 12.80 -44.65
N ILE A 270 -22.88 11.52 -44.32
CA ILE A 270 -22.62 10.47 -45.30
C ILE A 270 -23.83 10.30 -46.24
N ALA A 271 -25.05 10.29 -45.71
CA ALA A 271 -26.27 10.17 -46.52
C ALA A 271 -26.43 11.33 -47.52
N ILE A 272 -26.12 12.56 -47.09
CA ILE A 272 -26.17 13.75 -47.96
C ILE A 272 -25.12 13.66 -49.08
N ILE A 273 -23.89 13.21 -48.77
CA ILE A 273 -22.85 12.99 -49.78
C ILE A 273 -23.29 11.93 -50.78
N ILE A 274 -23.81 10.80 -50.32
CA ILE A 274 -24.30 9.72 -51.19
C ILE A 274 -25.42 10.23 -52.10
N HIS A 275 -26.36 11.00 -51.55
CA HIS A 275 -27.46 11.58 -52.33
C HIS A 275 -26.94 12.55 -53.40
N GLY A 276 -25.99 13.43 -53.04
CA GLY A 276 -25.35 14.36 -53.98
C GLY A 276 -24.56 13.64 -55.09
N LEU A 277 -23.82 12.59 -54.74
CA LEU A 277 -23.10 11.75 -55.71
C LEU A 277 -24.07 11.01 -56.63
N THR A 278 -25.14 10.42 -56.09
CA THR A 278 -26.16 9.70 -56.88
C THR A 278 -26.81 10.61 -57.92
N ILE A 279 -27.23 11.81 -57.52
CA ILE A 279 -27.81 12.80 -58.43
C ILE A 279 -26.82 13.18 -59.54
N ARG A 280 -25.54 13.35 -59.18
CA ARG A 280 -24.49 13.74 -60.13
C ARG A 280 -24.17 12.64 -61.15
N VAL A 281 -24.22 11.37 -60.74
CA VAL A 281 -24.03 10.22 -61.64
C VAL A 281 -25.25 10.02 -62.54
N CYS A 282 -26.47 10.16 -62.02
CA CYS A 282 -27.68 9.96 -62.81
C CYS A 282 -28.00 11.13 -63.75
N ASN A 283 -27.60 12.37 -63.42
CA ASN A 283 -27.88 13.57 -64.22
C ASN A 283 -26.61 14.40 -64.50
N PRO A 284 -25.74 13.96 -65.43
CA PRO A 284 -24.43 14.57 -65.68
C PRO A 284 -24.46 15.99 -66.29
N MET A 285 -25.64 16.49 -66.70
CA MET A 285 -25.81 17.79 -67.37
C MET A 285 -26.52 18.86 -66.53
N ALA A 286 -26.84 18.57 -65.26
CA ALA A 286 -27.42 19.58 -64.36
C ALA A 286 -26.31 20.51 -63.82
N SER A 287 -26.32 21.78 -64.21
CA SER A 287 -25.41 22.77 -63.62
C SER A 287 -25.78 22.98 -62.15
N LEU A 288 -24.79 22.97 -61.25
CA LEU A 288 -24.96 23.28 -59.82
C LEU A 288 -25.54 24.69 -59.65
N GLN A 289 -26.85 24.79 -59.51
CA GLN A 289 -27.49 26.04 -59.11
C GLN A 289 -27.23 26.27 -57.62
N ALA A 290 -26.91 27.50 -57.24
CA ALA A 290 -26.63 27.88 -55.85
C ALA A 290 -27.76 27.52 -54.85
N ARG A 291 -28.98 27.26 -55.36
CA ARG A 291 -30.11 26.74 -54.57
C ARG A 291 -29.90 25.34 -54.00
N ASP A 292 -29.13 24.48 -54.66
CA ASP A 292 -28.87 23.11 -54.20
C ASP A 292 -27.70 23.02 -53.20
N LEU A 293 -26.83 24.04 -53.15
CA LEU A 293 -25.74 24.14 -52.18
C LEU A 293 -26.18 24.75 -50.84
N LEU A 294 -27.26 25.53 -50.83
CA LEU A 294 -27.73 26.24 -49.63
C LEU A 294 -28.07 25.30 -48.46
N PRO A 295 -28.79 24.17 -48.67
CA PRO A 295 -29.07 23.22 -47.60
C PRO A 295 -27.80 22.53 -47.10
N LEU A 296 -26.86 22.25 -48.00
CA LEU A 296 -25.58 21.61 -47.68
C LEU A 296 -24.71 22.49 -46.80
N ILE A 297 -24.60 23.78 -47.15
CA ILE A 297 -23.86 24.78 -46.39
C ILE A 297 -24.55 25.05 -45.05
N SER A 298 -25.88 25.17 -45.04
CA SER A 298 -26.66 25.36 -43.80
C SER A 298 -26.45 24.19 -42.82
N CYS A 299 -26.53 22.95 -43.30
CA CYS A 299 -26.23 21.77 -42.49
C CYS A 299 -24.75 21.70 -42.05
N ALA A 300 -23.79 22.06 -42.92
CA ALA A 300 -22.39 22.07 -42.52
C ALA A 300 -22.12 23.11 -41.41
N VAL A 301 -22.75 24.29 -41.49
CA VAL A 301 -22.61 25.35 -40.50
C VAL A 301 -23.26 24.98 -39.17
N THR A 302 -24.45 24.36 -39.16
CA THR A 302 -25.09 23.92 -37.92
C THR A 302 -24.29 22.81 -37.22
N MET A 303 -23.64 21.92 -37.98
CA MET A 303 -22.78 20.86 -37.44
C MET A 303 -21.49 21.41 -36.86
N ILE A 304 -20.87 22.39 -37.53
CA ILE A 304 -19.69 23.09 -37.03
C ILE A 304 -20.02 23.82 -35.72
N LEU A 305 -21.17 24.52 -35.66
CA LEU A 305 -21.61 25.19 -34.43
C LEU A 305 -21.87 24.19 -33.29
N PHE A 306 -22.38 22.99 -33.58
CA PHE A 306 -22.57 21.93 -32.58
C PHE A 306 -21.25 21.38 -32.04
N ILE A 307 -20.24 21.22 -32.91
CA ILE A 307 -18.90 20.77 -32.53
C ILE A 307 -18.17 21.82 -31.68
N PHE A 308 -18.41 23.12 -31.91
CA PHE A 308 -17.77 24.21 -31.14
C PHE A 308 -18.52 24.58 -29.85
N TYR A 309 -19.77 24.15 -29.67
CA TYR A 309 -20.59 24.47 -28.50
C TYR A 309 -20.59 23.37 -27.43
N ILE A 310 -20.10 22.16 -27.76
CA ILE A 310 -19.78 21.08 -26.82
C ILE A 310 -18.36 21.25 -26.29
#